data_AF-A0A2A4I1Q8-F1
#
_entry.id   AF-A0A2A4I1Q8-F1
#
_cell.length_a   1.000
_cell.length_b   1.000
_cell.length_c   1.000
_cell.angle_alpha   90.00
_cell.angle_beta   90.00
_cell.angle_gamma   90.00
#
_symmetry.space_group_name_H-M   'P 1'
#
loop_
_entity.id
_entity.type
_entity.pdbx_description
1 polymer ?
#
loop_
_entity_poly.entity_id
_entity_poly.type
_entity_poly.pdbx_seq_one_letter_code
_entity_poly.pdbx_strand_id
1 'polypeptide(L)'
;MSAALALPDDAATRTTAAAARAALSRGDWPATRHHAAALLAADPDDAEGHFLTALADAAAGRVAVAISGIERAVAIDPRGEYRAQLARLYVAVRRDGDAAATLHAAEAAPPTDALNRDTIGCVYARLGDHAASLPHFDAAVALAPDNLSYRYNQAAALGFLGRTDAAEAALEALIARAPDDARAHHLLAGLRKQAPERHHVDRLAAARNRARDGRARLLLGYALAKELDDIGAADRALATLCATNAEHRATLPYSFARDAAIFDAIECASPVAAAARAIDAADDAPIFVIGMPRTGTTLVDRILSSHSDVESAGELQAMPLAVKAAAGTRTPTVLDADTILRAAASDPAAIGRDYLRRARHHRRDPSRRFVDKFPGNFHYVGTIARALPNARIVCLRRHPLDTVLGNFRNLFAIGSRYYDYSYDLRDIAAYYVRFDRLMAHWRDALPGRVLDLSYEDLVADQAAQTRRLLDHCGLSWADACLDFHANDAPVSTPSAAQVRRPLYRNAVARWRRHAEVLEPARRILEEAGIAVE
;
A
#
# COMPACT_ATOMS: atom_id res chain seq x y z
N MET A 1 -37.07 3.46 57.47
CA MET A 1 -36.71 4.48 56.48
C MET A 1 -35.77 3.85 55.46
N SER A 2 -36.34 3.30 54.40
CA SER A 2 -35.61 2.79 53.24
C SER A 2 -35.55 3.93 52.23
N ALA A 3 -34.37 4.46 51.97
CA ALA A 3 -34.15 5.45 50.93
C ALA A 3 -34.10 4.71 49.60
N ALA A 4 -35.18 4.84 48.81
CA ALA A 4 -35.19 4.43 47.42
C ALA A 4 -34.14 5.25 46.66
N LEU A 5 -33.08 4.57 46.20
CA LEU A 5 -32.18 5.07 45.17
C LEU A 5 -33.02 5.31 43.91
N ALA A 6 -33.33 6.58 43.63
CA ALA A 6 -33.87 6.99 42.35
C ALA A 6 -32.87 6.60 41.27
N LEU A 7 -33.31 5.78 40.31
CA LEU A 7 -32.58 5.54 39.07
C LEU A 7 -32.29 6.91 38.42
N PRO A 8 -31.07 7.18 37.94
CA PRO A 8 -30.78 8.42 37.24
C PRO A 8 -31.77 8.63 36.09
N ASP A 9 -32.23 9.87 35.98
CA ASP A 9 -33.31 10.30 35.08
C ASP A 9 -32.90 10.09 33.61
N ASP A 10 -33.43 9.03 32.99
CA ASP A 10 -33.17 8.60 31.60
C ASP A 10 -33.37 9.75 30.58
N ALA A 11 -34.18 10.76 30.89
CA ALA A 11 -34.35 11.94 30.04
C ALA A 11 -33.13 12.88 30.03
N ALA A 12 -32.46 13.07 31.18
CA ALA A 12 -31.29 13.95 31.29
C ALA A 12 -30.06 13.34 30.60
N THR A 13 -29.87 12.03 30.74
CA THR A 13 -28.82 11.27 30.04
C THR A 13 -29.01 11.30 28.53
N ARG A 14 -30.24 11.06 28.04
CA ARG A 14 -30.57 11.20 26.61
C ARG A 14 -30.33 12.60 26.07
N THR A 15 -30.64 13.63 26.85
CA THR A 15 -30.39 15.03 26.48
C THR A 15 -28.88 15.32 26.39
N THR A 16 -28.10 14.78 27.33
CA THR A 16 -26.64 14.94 27.35
C THR A 16 -25.98 14.21 26.18
N ALA A 17 -26.41 12.99 25.88
CA ALA A 17 -25.93 12.23 24.72
C ALA A 17 -26.25 12.93 23.40
N ALA A 18 -27.47 13.49 23.26
CA ALA A 18 -27.84 14.28 22.09
C ALA A 18 -26.99 15.54 21.93
N ALA A 19 -26.70 16.26 23.03
CA ALA A 19 -25.82 17.42 23.02
C ALA A 19 -24.38 17.04 22.60
N ALA A 20 -23.87 15.92 23.12
CA ALA A 20 -22.55 15.40 22.77
C ALA A 20 -22.45 15.01 21.28
N ARG A 21 -23.47 14.33 20.74
CA ARG A 21 -23.57 13.99 19.31
C ARG A 21 -23.67 15.24 18.42
N ALA A 22 -24.40 16.25 18.85
CA ALA A 22 -24.50 17.52 18.13
C ALA A 22 -23.14 18.25 18.12
N ALA A 23 -22.42 18.27 19.25
CA ALA A 23 -21.06 18.80 19.31
C ALA A 23 -20.09 18.04 18.38
N LEU A 24 -20.15 16.70 18.39
CA LEU A 24 -19.37 15.83 17.51
C LEU A 24 -19.64 16.16 16.03
N SER A 25 -20.90 16.31 15.62
CA SER A 25 -21.25 16.63 14.23
C SER A 25 -20.72 17.99 13.75
N ARG A 26 -20.46 18.93 14.68
CA ARG A 26 -19.86 20.23 14.39
C ARG A 26 -18.33 20.21 14.47
N GLY A 27 -17.73 19.08 14.88
CA GLY A 27 -16.29 18.97 15.14
C GLY A 27 -15.84 19.72 16.40
N ASP A 28 -16.76 20.03 17.32
CA ASP A 28 -16.45 20.68 18.59
C ASP A 28 -15.95 19.63 19.60
N TRP A 29 -14.67 19.27 19.48
CA TRP A 29 -14.04 18.26 20.31
C TRP A 29 -14.02 18.62 21.82
N PRO A 30 -13.78 19.88 22.22
CA PRO A 30 -13.91 20.29 23.61
C PRO A 30 -15.31 20.05 24.18
N ALA A 31 -16.37 20.48 23.48
CA ALA A 31 -17.74 20.26 23.96
C ALA A 31 -18.14 18.78 23.92
N THR A 32 -17.71 18.03 22.90
CA THR A 32 -17.91 16.58 22.81
C THR A 32 -17.34 15.88 24.04
N ARG A 33 -16.10 16.21 24.41
CA ARG A 33 -15.45 15.67 25.61
C ARG A 33 -16.15 16.08 26.89
N HIS A 34 -16.58 17.34 26.99
CA HIS A 34 -17.28 17.83 28.18
C HIS A 34 -18.58 17.05 28.43
N HIS A 35 -19.41 16.89 27.40
CA HIS A 35 -20.65 16.13 27.53
C HIS A 35 -20.40 14.63 27.72
N ALA A 36 -19.39 14.05 27.06
CA ALA A 36 -19.00 12.65 27.27
C ALA A 36 -18.54 12.39 28.72
N ALA A 37 -17.81 13.33 29.33
CA ALA A 37 -17.42 13.23 30.74
C ALA A 37 -18.62 13.30 31.68
N ALA A 38 -19.67 14.06 31.34
CA ALA A 38 -20.90 14.07 32.12
C ALA A 38 -21.66 12.73 32.05
N LEU A 39 -21.67 12.08 30.88
CA LEU A 39 -22.21 10.71 30.74
C LEU A 39 -21.45 9.73 31.64
N LEU A 40 -20.11 9.74 31.58
CA LEU A 40 -19.26 8.85 32.38
C LEU A 40 -19.31 9.13 33.89
N ALA A 41 -19.59 10.38 34.28
CA ALA A 41 -19.78 10.73 35.68
C ALA A 41 -21.13 10.22 36.22
N ALA A 42 -22.16 10.16 35.37
CA ALA A 42 -23.46 9.60 35.72
C ALA A 42 -23.43 8.06 35.74
N ASP A 43 -22.74 7.46 34.78
CA ASP A 43 -22.51 6.01 34.67
C ASP A 43 -21.10 5.73 34.12
N PRO A 44 -20.17 5.23 34.95
CA PRO A 44 -18.81 4.88 34.52
C PRO A 44 -18.75 3.81 33.42
N ASP A 45 -19.82 3.03 33.25
CA ASP A 45 -19.96 2.01 32.21
C ASP A 45 -20.86 2.48 31.04
N ASP A 46 -21.05 3.80 30.87
CA ASP A 46 -21.76 4.34 29.71
C ASP A 46 -20.92 4.19 28.42
N ALA A 47 -21.36 3.30 27.51
CA ALA A 47 -20.66 3.00 26.27
C ALA A 47 -20.50 4.24 25.36
N GLU A 48 -21.52 5.11 25.32
CA GLU A 48 -21.54 6.29 24.48
C GLU A 48 -20.52 7.35 24.96
N GLY A 49 -20.40 7.53 26.27
CA GLY A 49 -19.41 8.38 26.92
C GLY A 49 -17.98 7.91 26.66
N HIS A 50 -17.71 6.61 26.74
CA HIS A 50 -16.41 6.02 26.36
C HIS A 50 -16.10 6.28 24.88
N PHE A 51 -17.06 6.01 24.00
CA PHE A 51 -16.91 6.21 22.55
C PHE A 51 -16.62 7.67 22.19
N LEU A 52 -17.41 8.61 22.69
CA LEU A 52 -17.28 10.04 22.38
C LEU A 52 -15.98 10.65 22.93
N THR A 53 -15.59 10.24 24.14
CA THR A 53 -14.29 10.63 24.72
C THR A 53 -13.16 10.15 23.83
N ALA A 54 -13.23 8.90 23.37
CA ALA A 54 -12.23 8.30 22.51
C ALA A 54 -12.15 8.96 21.13
N LEU A 55 -13.27 9.36 20.52
CA LEU A 55 -13.24 10.15 19.27
C LEU A 55 -12.53 11.50 19.47
N ALA A 56 -12.79 12.19 20.58
CA ALA A 56 -12.08 13.43 20.92
C ALA A 56 -10.58 13.20 21.20
N ASP A 57 -10.21 12.06 21.80
CA ASP A 57 -8.81 11.67 21.97
C ASP A 57 -8.12 11.38 20.64
N ALA A 58 -8.80 10.70 19.71
CA ALA A 58 -8.28 10.44 18.37
C ALA A 58 -8.06 11.75 17.60
N ALA A 59 -9.01 12.69 17.67
CA ALA A 59 -8.87 14.02 17.05
C ALA A 59 -7.69 14.82 17.63
N ALA A 60 -7.37 14.61 18.92
CA ALA A 60 -6.22 15.22 19.58
C ALA A 60 -4.90 14.43 19.40
N GLY A 61 -4.88 13.38 18.56
CA GLY A 61 -3.70 12.58 18.28
C GLY A 61 -3.33 11.55 19.37
N ARG A 62 -4.14 11.39 20.42
CA ARG A 62 -3.96 10.38 21.48
C ARG A 62 -4.54 9.03 21.05
N VAL A 63 -4.05 8.51 19.92
CA VAL A 63 -4.64 7.34 19.24
C VAL A 63 -4.66 6.08 20.11
N ALA A 64 -3.61 5.82 20.91
CA ALA A 64 -3.59 4.66 21.80
C ALA A 64 -4.68 4.73 22.88
N VAL A 65 -4.89 5.91 23.47
CA VAL A 65 -5.95 6.15 24.46
C VAL A 65 -7.32 6.02 23.81
N ALA A 66 -7.48 6.58 22.60
CA ALA A 66 -8.70 6.44 21.83
C ALA A 66 -9.05 4.97 21.52
N ILE A 67 -8.07 4.17 21.12
CA ILE A 67 -8.27 2.73 20.89
C ILE A 67 -8.82 2.05 22.15
N SER A 68 -8.18 2.24 23.31
CA SER A 68 -8.65 1.62 24.57
C SER A 68 -10.05 2.10 24.98
N GLY A 69 -10.36 3.39 24.75
CA GLY A 69 -11.70 3.91 25.02
C GLY A 69 -12.79 3.30 24.12
N ILE A 70 -12.53 3.16 22.81
CA ILE A 70 -13.50 2.50 21.92
C ILE A 70 -13.57 0.99 22.18
N GLU A 71 -12.45 0.32 22.52
CA GLU A 71 -12.47 -1.08 22.97
C GLU A 71 -13.40 -1.27 24.17
N ARG A 72 -13.36 -0.36 25.14
CA ARG A 72 -14.28 -0.36 26.29
C ARG A 72 -15.73 -0.16 25.85
N ALA A 73 -15.99 0.82 24.98
CA ALA A 73 -17.32 1.08 24.44
C ALA A 73 -17.90 -0.16 23.72
N VAL A 74 -17.11 -0.82 22.87
CA VAL A 74 -17.51 -2.04 22.14
C VAL A 74 -17.75 -3.22 23.08
N ALA A 75 -16.98 -3.34 24.17
CA ALA A 75 -17.17 -4.39 25.16
C ALA A 75 -18.47 -4.23 25.97
N ILE A 76 -18.93 -2.99 26.16
CA ILE A 76 -20.19 -2.68 26.85
C ILE A 76 -21.37 -2.80 25.87
N ASP A 77 -21.27 -2.14 24.71
CA ASP A 77 -22.30 -2.13 23.68
C ASP A 77 -21.66 -2.31 22.28
N PRO A 78 -21.76 -3.51 21.68
CA PRO A 78 -21.05 -3.86 20.45
C PRO A 78 -21.69 -3.30 19.17
N ARG A 79 -21.98 -2.00 19.13
CA ARG A 79 -22.59 -1.34 17.96
C ARG A 79 -21.66 -1.35 16.73
N GLY A 80 -22.27 -1.45 15.55
CA GLY A 80 -21.56 -1.37 14.27
C GLY A 80 -20.74 -0.09 14.11
N GLU A 81 -21.27 1.06 14.54
CA GLU A 81 -20.55 2.35 14.53
C GLU A 81 -19.24 2.30 15.33
N TYR A 82 -19.30 1.80 16.58
CA TYR A 82 -18.12 1.77 17.44
C TYR A 82 -17.04 0.86 16.85
N ARG A 83 -17.46 -0.30 16.31
CA ARG A 83 -16.57 -1.22 15.60
C ARG A 83 -15.97 -0.60 14.34
N ALA A 84 -16.74 0.15 13.55
CA ALA A 84 -16.24 0.85 12.37
C ALA A 84 -15.11 1.84 12.73
N GLN A 85 -15.33 2.65 13.76
CA GLN A 85 -14.33 3.61 14.23
C GLN A 85 -13.12 2.93 14.87
N LEU A 86 -13.32 1.85 15.64
CA LEU A 86 -12.23 1.06 16.20
C LEU A 86 -11.34 0.46 15.10
N ALA A 87 -11.95 -0.17 14.10
CA ALA A 87 -11.23 -0.76 12.98
C ALA A 87 -10.44 0.30 12.17
N ARG A 88 -11.01 1.49 12.00
CA ARG A 88 -10.31 2.65 11.40
C ARG A 88 -9.06 3.03 12.20
N LEU A 89 -9.15 3.08 13.53
CA LEU A 89 -8.00 3.38 14.38
C LEU A 89 -6.95 2.27 14.34
N TYR A 90 -7.34 1.00 14.34
CA TYR A 90 -6.41 -0.12 14.20
C TYR A 90 -5.62 -0.06 12.89
N VAL A 91 -6.26 0.23 11.76
CA VAL A 91 -5.56 0.46 10.48
C VAL A 91 -4.60 1.64 10.56
N ALA A 92 -4.97 2.73 11.24
CA ALA A 92 -4.10 3.90 11.40
C ALA A 92 -2.81 3.57 12.16
N VAL A 93 -2.86 2.62 13.10
CA VAL A 93 -1.70 2.11 13.86
C VAL A 93 -1.12 0.80 13.31
N ARG A 94 -1.50 0.39 12.09
CA ARG A 94 -0.99 -0.80 11.40
C ARG A 94 -1.22 -2.11 12.17
N ARG A 95 -2.35 -2.18 12.88
CA ARG A 95 -2.90 -3.38 13.54
C ARG A 95 -3.94 -4.04 12.63
N ASP A 96 -3.52 -4.40 11.42
CA ASP A 96 -4.42 -4.80 10.33
C ASP A 96 -5.27 -6.03 10.69
N GLY A 97 -4.70 -7.01 11.41
CA GLY A 97 -5.44 -8.19 11.90
C GLY A 97 -6.55 -7.87 12.91
N ASP A 98 -6.30 -6.91 13.81
CA ASP A 98 -7.32 -6.46 14.77
C ASP A 98 -8.42 -5.69 14.05
N ALA A 99 -8.07 -4.88 13.05
CA ALA A 99 -9.03 -4.17 12.21
C ALA A 99 -9.99 -5.13 11.51
N ALA A 100 -9.47 -6.18 10.87
CA ALA A 100 -10.31 -7.14 10.16
C ALA A 100 -11.18 -7.99 11.09
N ALA A 101 -10.64 -8.46 12.22
CA ALA A 101 -11.45 -9.16 13.21
C ALA A 101 -12.61 -8.29 13.70
N THR A 102 -12.35 -6.99 13.90
CA THR A 102 -13.36 -5.99 14.28
C THR A 102 -14.40 -5.78 13.19
N LEU A 103 -14.00 -5.70 11.92
CA LEU A 103 -14.92 -5.57 10.79
C LEU A 103 -15.81 -6.80 10.61
N HIS A 104 -15.24 -8.01 10.67
CA HIS A 104 -16.03 -9.24 10.59
C HIS A 104 -17.08 -9.32 11.69
N ALA A 105 -16.74 -8.86 12.90
CA ALA A 105 -17.73 -8.74 13.97
C ALA A 105 -18.79 -7.66 13.70
N ALA A 106 -18.42 -6.57 13.02
CA ALA A 106 -19.35 -5.50 12.63
C ALA A 106 -20.39 -5.95 11.59
N GLU A 107 -20.09 -6.95 10.77
CA GLU A 107 -21.04 -7.49 9.76
C GLU A 107 -22.29 -8.12 10.38
N ALA A 108 -22.21 -8.60 11.62
CA ALA A 108 -23.37 -9.16 12.31
C ALA A 108 -24.46 -8.10 12.61
N ALA A 109 -24.05 -6.84 12.78
CA ALA A 109 -24.93 -5.71 12.99
C ALA A 109 -24.30 -4.45 12.38
N PRO A 110 -24.36 -4.30 11.04
CA PRO A 110 -23.69 -3.21 10.35
C PRO A 110 -24.25 -1.84 10.77
N PRO A 111 -23.44 -0.77 10.70
CA PRO A 111 -23.92 0.60 10.94
C PRO A 111 -25.09 0.97 10.02
N THR A 112 -25.99 1.82 10.50
CA THR A 112 -27.15 2.29 9.73
C THR A 112 -26.95 3.67 9.11
N ASP A 113 -25.88 4.37 9.47
CA ASP A 113 -25.54 5.69 8.95
C ASP A 113 -24.50 5.63 7.81
N ALA A 114 -24.52 6.64 6.95
CA ALA A 114 -23.67 6.71 5.76
C ALA A 114 -22.17 6.77 6.09
N LEU A 115 -21.79 7.50 7.15
CA LEU A 115 -20.40 7.73 7.50
C LEU A 115 -19.71 6.45 7.96
N ASN A 116 -20.35 5.68 8.83
CA ASN A 116 -19.77 4.45 9.35
C ASN A 116 -19.83 3.33 8.31
N ARG A 117 -20.82 3.33 7.40
CA ARG A 117 -20.80 2.47 6.20
C ARG A 117 -19.58 2.78 5.33
N ASP A 118 -19.36 4.04 4.96
CA ASP A 118 -18.18 4.43 4.18
C ASP A 118 -16.87 4.10 4.92
N THR A 119 -16.84 4.28 6.25
CA THR A 119 -15.69 3.94 7.09
C THR A 119 -15.36 2.45 7.02
N ILE A 120 -16.35 1.56 7.18
CA ILE A 120 -16.14 0.11 7.03
C ILE A 120 -15.63 -0.21 5.63
N GLY A 121 -16.25 0.36 4.58
CA GLY A 121 -15.79 0.18 3.21
C GLY A 121 -14.33 0.60 3.02
N CYS A 122 -13.93 1.76 3.57
CA CYS A 122 -12.55 2.24 3.51
C CYS A 122 -11.57 1.30 4.22
N VAL A 123 -11.95 0.76 5.38
CA VAL A 123 -11.11 -0.16 6.14
C VAL A 123 -10.95 -1.49 5.38
N TYR A 124 -12.03 -2.09 4.85
CA TYR A 124 -11.92 -3.28 3.99
C TYR A 124 -11.05 -3.03 2.75
N ALA A 125 -11.28 -1.91 2.05
CA ALA A 125 -10.48 -1.55 0.88
C ALA A 125 -9.00 -1.37 1.23
N ARG A 126 -8.69 -0.85 2.42
CA ARG A 126 -7.31 -0.69 2.92
C ARG A 126 -6.65 -2.02 3.29
N LEU A 127 -7.44 -2.99 3.75
CA LEU A 127 -7.03 -4.37 3.99
C LEU A 127 -6.94 -5.20 2.70
N GLY A 128 -7.33 -4.62 1.56
CA GLY A 128 -7.29 -5.26 0.24
C GLY A 128 -8.54 -6.05 -0.13
N ASP A 129 -9.56 -6.10 0.74
CA ASP A 129 -10.83 -6.77 0.47
C ASP A 129 -11.82 -5.81 -0.22
N HIS A 130 -11.57 -5.56 -1.50
CA HIS A 130 -12.45 -4.70 -2.31
C HIS A 130 -13.83 -5.30 -2.55
N ALA A 131 -13.97 -6.63 -2.40
CA ALA A 131 -15.25 -7.31 -2.57
C ALA A 131 -16.15 -7.05 -1.36
N ALA A 132 -15.61 -7.17 -0.15
CA ALA A 132 -16.32 -6.82 1.08
C ALA A 132 -16.57 -5.32 1.23
N SER A 133 -15.72 -4.45 0.65
CA SER A 133 -15.91 -3.00 0.77
C SER A 133 -17.09 -2.45 -0.04
N LEU A 134 -17.38 -3.02 -1.23
CA LEU A 134 -18.35 -2.44 -2.16
C LEU A 134 -19.77 -2.33 -1.60
N PRO A 135 -20.37 -3.35 -0.95
CA PRO A 135 -21.71 -3.24 -0.38
C PRO A 135 -21.85 -2.11 0.64
N HIS A 136 -20.78 -1.80 1.38
CA HIS A 136 -20.77 -0.71 2.34
C HIS A 136 -20.66 0.66 1.66
N PHE A 137 -19.88 0.78 0.60
CA PHE A 137 -19.87 1.99 -0.22
C PHE A 137 -21.21 2.23 -0.92
N ASP A 138 -21.84 1.18 -1.45
CA ASP A 138 -23.17 1.25 -2.06
C ASP A 138 -24.21 1.77 -1.06
N ALA A 139 -24.20 1.25 0.17
CA ALA A 139 -25.07 1.73 1.25
C ALA A 139 -24.78 3.19 1.62
N ALA A 140 -23.51 3.58 1.73
CA ALA A 140 -23.13 4.96 2.05
C ALA A 140 -23.61 5.97 0.98
N VAL A 141 -23.47 5.61 -0.30
CA VAL A 141 -23.95 6.43 -1.42
C VAL A 141 -25.47 6.48 -1.47
N ALA A 142 -26.16 5.38 -1.17
CA ALA A 142 -27.63 5.37 -1.10
C ALA A 142 -28.17 6.26 0.03
N LEU A 143 -27.51 6.25 1.20
CA LEU A 143 -27.89 7.05 2.37
C LEU A 143 -27.53 8.53 2.22
N ALA A 144 -26.47 8.85 1.48
CA ALA A 144 -26.00 10.22 1.25
C ALA A 144 -25.57 10.43 -0.22
N PRO A 145 -26.53 10.49 -1.18
CA PRO A 145 -26.24 10.51 -2.61
C PRO A 145 -25.47 11.76 -3.06
N ASP A 146 -25.48 12.82 -2.26
CA ASP A 146 -24.78 14.08 -2.52
C ASP A 146 -23.33 14.13 -2.02
N ASN A 147 -22.90 13.12 -1.27
CA ASN A 147 -21.52 13.07 -0.79
C ASN A 147 -20.58 12.55 -1.89
N LEU A 148 -19.83 13.47 -2.51
CA LEU A 148 -18.89 13.15 -3.58
C LEU A 148 -17.73 12.24 -3.13
N SER A 149 -17.33 12.30 -1.85
CA SER A 149 -16.28 11.43 -1.33
C SER A 149 -16.72 9.98 -1.26
N TYR A 150 -17.97 9.71 -0.86
CA TYR A 150 -18.52 8.35 -0.85
C TYR A 150 -18.64 7.78 -2.26
N ARG A 151 -19.09 8.61 -3.21
CA ARG A 151 -19.13 8.23 -4.63
C ARG A 151 -17.74 7.93 -5.19
N TYR A 152 -16.72 8.70 -4.82
CA TYR A 152 -15.34 8.43 -5.22
C TYR A 152 -14.86 7.06 -4.66
N ASN A 153 -15.11 6.78 -3.38
CA ASN A 153 -14.71 5.54 -2.75
C ASN A 153 -15.41 4.31 -3.40
N GLN A 154 -16.71 4.44 -3.69
CA GLN A 154 -17.48 3.44 -4.45
C GLN A 154 -16.86 3.21 -5.83
N ALA A 155 -16.59 4.28 -6.59
CA ALA A 155 -16.00 4.17 -7.92
C ALA A 155 -14.61 3.52 -7.90
N ALA A 156 -13.79 3.83 -6.89
CA ALA A 156 -12.50 3.18 -6.69
C ALA A 156 -12.66 1.67 -6.47
N ALA A 157 -13.58 1.25 -5.59
CA ALA A 157 -13.86 -0.17 -5.34
C ALA A 157 -14.37 -0.89 -6.59
N LEU A 158 -15.28 -0.28 -7.35
CA LEU A 158 -15.74 -0.80 -8.65
C LEU A 158 -14.57 -1.01 -9.62
N GLY A 159 -13.63 -0.06 -9.69
CA GLY A 159 -12.42 -0.16 -10.50
C GLY A 159 -11.53 -1.36 -10.11
N PHE A 160 -11.28 -1.55 -8.81
CA PHE A 160 -10.50 -2.70 -8.31
C PHE A 160 -11.16 -4.05 -8.59
N LEU A 161 -12.49 -4.10 -8.60
CA LEU A 161 -13.27 -5.29 -8.96
C LEU A 161 -13.41 -5.51 -10.48
N GLY A 162 -12.78 -4.68 -11.30
CA GLY A 162 -12.87 -4.77 -12.76
C GLY A 162 -14.22 -4.35 -13.34
N ARG A 163 -15.10 -3.73 -12.55
CA ARG A 163 -16.40 -3.20 -12.99
C ARG A 163 -16.20 -1.82 -13.63
N THR A 164 -15.40 -1.78 -14.70
CA THR A 164 -14.85 -0.56 -15.29
C THR A 164 -15.92 0.42 -15.77
N ASP A 165 -16.99 -0.05 -16.43
CA ASP A 165 -18.05 0.83 -16.94
C ASP A 165 -18.86 1.48 -15.80
N ALA A 166 -19.14 0.73 -14.73
CA ALA A 166 -19.81 1.28 -13.55
C ALA A 166 -18.93 2.30 -12.81
N ALA A 167 -17.63 2.03 -12.69
CA ALA A 167 -16.67 2.96 -12.10
C ALA A 167 -16.60 4.27 -12.91
N GLU A 168 -16.55 4.16 -14.25
CA GLU A 168 -16.52 5.32 -15.14
C GLU A 168 -17.79 6.17 -15.01
N ALA A 169 -18.97 5.55 -15.03
CA ALA A 169 -20.24 6.28 -14.84
C ALA A 169 -20.29 7.04 -13.51
N ALA A 170 -19.83 6.41 -12.42
CA ALA A 170 -19.78 7.05 -11.10
C ALA A 170 -18.78 8.22 -11.06
N LEU A 171 -17.62 8.11 -11.71
CA LEU A 171 -16.62 9.17 -11.80
C LEU A 171 -17.08 10.33 -12.67
N GLU A 172 -17.70 10.08 -13.82
CA GLU A 172 -18.24 11.14 -14.67
C GLU A 172 -19.37 11.90 -13.94
N ALA A 173 -20.24 11.19 -13.22
CA ALA A 173 -21.26 11.82 -12.38
C ALA A 173 -20.67 12.66 -11.22
N LEU A 174 -19.49 12.29 -10.70
CA LEU A 174 -18.75 13.08 -9.72
C LEU A 174 -18.15 14.33 -10.38
N ILE A 175 -17.43 14.16 -11.49
CA ILE A 175 -16.75 15.23 -12.23
C ILE A 175 -17.75 16.27 -12.74
N ALA A 176 -18.96 15.87 -13.14
CA ALA A 176 -20.02 16.79 -13.52
C ALA A 176 -20.39 17.80 -12.40
N ARG A 177 -20.25 17.40 -11.13
CA ARG A 177 -20.52 18.25 -9.94
C ARG A 177 -19.28 18.95 -9.42
N ALA A 178 -18.11 18.34 -9.59
CA ALA A 178 -16.82 18.89 -9.20
C ALA A 178 -15.82 18.76 -10.37
N PRO A 179 -15.87 19.68 -11.36
CA PRO A 179 -15.08 19.57 -12.59
C PRO A 179 -13.56 19.52 -12.38
N ASP A 180 -13.09 20.00 -11.22
CA ASP A 180 -11.68 20.10 -10.86
C ASP A 180 -11.25 19.01 -9.83
N ASP A 181 -12.08 18.00 -9.52
CA ASP A 181 -11.65 16.91 -8.61
C ASP A 181 -10.54 16.07 -9.26
N ALA A 182 -9.31 16.36 -8.85
CA ALA A 182 -8.10 15.74 -9.38
C ALA A 182 -8.02 14.23 -9.10
N ARG A 183 -8.61 13.74 -8.00
CA ARG A 183 -8.60 12.31 -7.67
C ARG A 183 -9.49 11.55 -8.64
N ALA A 184 -10.68 12.09 -8.91
CA ALA A 184 -11.62 11.49 -9.84
C ALA A 184 -11.06 11.43 -11.28
N HIS A 185 -10.46 12.53 -11.76
CA HIS A 185 -9.77 12.57 -13.05
C HIS A 185 -8.64 11.56 -13.14
N HIS A 186 -7.78 11.47 -12.12
CA HIS A 186 -6.67 10.53 -12.09
C HIS A 186 -7.15 9.07 -12.10
N LEU A 187 -8.16 8.74 -11.29
CA LEU A 187 -8.73 7.39 -11.28
C LEU A 187 -9.38 7.04 -12.63
N LEU A 188 -10.15 7.97 -13.21
CA LEU A 188 -10.82 7.79 -14.50
C LEU A 188 -9.81 7.52 -15.62
N ALA A 189 -8.75 8.33 -15.71
CA ALA A 189 -7.69 8.14 -16.68
C ALA A 189 -7.04 6.75 -16.54
N GLY A 190 -6.98 6.21 -15.32
CA GLY A 190 -6.41 4.89 -14.99
C GLY A 190 -7.30 3.68 -15.26
N LEU A 191 -8.63 3.86 -15.43
CA LEU A 191 -9.58 2.74 -15.56
C LEU A 191 -9.34 1.86 -16.78
N ARG A 192 -8.85 2.44 -17.89
CA ARG A 192 -8.52 1.73 -19.12
C ARG A 192 -7.43 2.46 -19.93
N LYS A 193 -6.97 1.83 -21.01
CA LYS A 193 -6.16 2.50 -22.03
C LYS A 193 -7.09 3.41 -22.85
N GLN A 194 -6.75 4.69 -22.99
CA GLN A 194 -7.54 5.64 -23.77
C GLN A 194 -7.28 5.50 -25.27
N ALA A 195 -8.23 5.96 -26.09
CA ALA A 195 -8.16 5.97 -27.54
C ALA A 195 -8.26 7.42 -28.07
N PRO A 196 -7.77 7.71 -29.29
CA PRO A 196 -7.86 9.06 -29.88
C PRO A 196 -9.29 9.63 -29.92
N GLU A 197 -10.32 8.77 -30.02
CA GLU A 197 -11.72 9.18 -30.09
C GLU A 197 -12.39 9.27 -28.71
N ARG A 198 -11.73 8.76 -27.66
CA ARG A 198 -12.27 8.67 -26.30
C ARG A 198 -11.15 8.93 -25.30
N HIS A 199 -10.90 10.21 -25.06
CA HIS A 199 -9.93 10.72 -24.09
C HIS A 199 -10.41 12.05 -23.50
N HIS A 200 -9.67 12.55 -22.51
CA HIS A 200 -9.99 13.74 -21.72
C HIS A 200 -8.81 14.73 -21.65
N VAL A 201 -7.82 14.62 -22.54
CA VAL A 201 -6.62 15.48 -22.59
C VAL A 201 -6.93 16.97 -22.37
N ASP A 202 -7.88 17.55 -23.12
CA ASP A 202 -8.21 18.98 -23.00
C ASP A 202 -8.85 19.32 -21.65
N ARG A 203 -9.75 18.45 -21.16
CA ARG A 203 -10.38 18.57 -19.84
C ARG A 203 -9.34 18.51 -18.72
N LEU A 204 -8.41 17.55 -18.80
CA LEU A 204 -7.32 17.37 -17.85
C LEU A 204 -6.36 18.56 -17.85
N ALA A 205 -5.98 19.07 -19.02
CA ALA A 205 -5.14 20.24 -19.15
C ALA A 205 -5.81 21.49 -18.54
N ALA A 206 -7.10 21.70 -18.83
CA ALA A 206 -7.86 22.82 -18.27
C ALA A 206 -7.99 22.73 -16.73
N ALA A 207 -8.33 21.56 -16.20
CA ALA A 207 -8.39 21.32 -14.75
C ALA A 207 -7.03 21.57 -14.09
N ARG A 208 -5.93 21.08 -14.69
CA ARG A 208 -4.57 21.29 -14.16
C ARG A 208 -4.18 22.77 -14.12
N ASN A 209 -4.59 23.55 -15.12
CA ASN A 209 -4.34 24.98 -15.18
C ASN A 209 -5.12 25.76 -14.11
N ARG A 210 -6.31 25.27 -13.71
CA ARG A 210 -7.10 25.84 -12.60
C ARG A 210 -6.63 25.39 -11.22
N ALA A 211 -6.04 24.21 -11.10
CA ALA A 211 -5.54 23.68 -9.84
C ALA A 211 -4.48 24.61 -9.21
N ARG A 212 -4.56 24.78 -7.88
CA ARG A 212 -3.68 25.66 -7.10
C ARG A 212 -2.84 24.90 -6.08
N ASP A 213 -3.35 23.80 -5.54
CA ASP A 213 -2.59 22.94 -4.65
C ASP A 213 -1.70 21.96 -5.43
N GLY A 214 -0.52 21.67 -4.89
CA GLY A 214 0.46 20.81 -5.54
C GLY A 214 -0.01 19.37 -5.72
N ARG A 215 -0.89 18.87 -4.83
CA ARG A 215 -1.38 17.49 -4.90
C ARG A 215 -2.34 17.30 -6.08
N ALA A 216 -3.27 18.23 -6.29
CA ALA A 216 -4.15 18.21 -7.44
C ALA A 216 -3.37 18.33 -8.76
N ARG A 217 -2.40 19.25 -8.81
CA ARG A 217 -1.53 19.43 -9.99
C ARG A 217 -0.72 18.17 -10.32
N LEU A 218 -0.22 17.46 -9.31
CA LEU A 218 0.47 16.18 -9.46
C LEU A 218 -0.46 15.11 -10.06
N LEU A 219 -1.63 14.88 -9.45
CA LEU A 219 -2.61 13.88 -9.90
C LEU A 219 -3.07 14.15 -11.34
N LEU A 220 -3.43 15.40 -11.65
CA LEU A 220 -3.86 15.81 -12.99
C LEU A 220 -2.72 15.72 -14.02
N GLY A 221 -1.48 16.03 -13.62
CA GLY A 221 -0.31 15.92 -14.48
C GLY A 221 0.00 14.46 -14.86
N TYR A 222 -0.11 13.52 -13.92
CA TYR A 222 0.02 12.09 -14.21
C TYR A 222 -1.13 11.56 -15.08
N ALA A 223 -2.37 11.99 -14.81
CA ALA A 223 -3.51 11.64 -15.64
C ALA A 223 -3.32 12.12 -17.09
N LEU A 224 -2.93 13.38 -17.27
CA LEU A 224 -2.67 13.99 -18.57
C LEU A 224 -1.52 13.28 -19.31
N ALA A 225 -0.40 13.03 -18.63
CA ALA A 225 0.73 12.32 -19.23
C ALA A 225 0.35 10.90 -19.66
N LYS A 226 -0.43 10.18 -18.84
CA LYS A 226 -0.93 8.84 -19.19
C LYS A 226 -1.80 8.89 -20.45
N GLU A 227 -2.80 9.77 -20.50
CA GLU A 227 -3.71 9.81 -21.64
C GLU A 227 -2.99 10.24 -22.93
N LEU A 228 -2.05 11.19 -22.84
CA LEU A 228 -1.20 11.58 -23.98
C LEU A 228 -0.39 10.39 -24.52
N ASP A 229 0.18 9.55 -23.65
CA ASP A 229 0.92 8.36 -24.06
C ASP A 229 -0.01 7.30 -24.69
N ASP A 230 -1.21 7.11 -24.12
CA ASP A 230 -2.21 6.16 -24.62
C ASP A 230 -2.64 6.48 -26.06
N ILE A 231 -2.82 7.76 -26.39
CA ILE A 231 -3.19 8.24 -27.74
C ILE A 231 -1.99 8.41 -28.70
N GLY A 232 -0.79 8.02 -28.28
CA GLY A 232 0.42 8.03 -29.13
C GLY A 232 1.21 9.34 -29.15
N ALA A 233 0.86 10.33 -28.33
CA ALA A 233 1.58 11.60 -28.21
C ALA A 233 2.76 11.51 -27.19
N ALA A 234 3.67 10.56 -27.43
CA ALA A 234 4.70 10.14 -26.48
C ALA A 234 5.62 11.29 -25.99
N ASP A 235 6.04 12.20 -26.88
CA ASP A 235 6.93 13.30 -26.50
C ASP A 235 6.22 14.31 -25.60
N ARG A 236 4.95 14.65 -25.92
CA ARG A 236 4.12 15.51 -25.09
C ARG A 236 3.82 14.87 -23.74
N ALA A 237 3.59 13.55 -23.72
CA ALA A 237 3.38 12.79 -22.49
C ALA A 237 4.60 12.88 -21.57
N LEU A 238 5.80 12.62 -22.10
CA LEU A 238 7.03 12.66 -21.32
C LEU A 238 7.36 14.09 -20.86
N ALA A 239 7.22 15.10 -21.73
CA ALA A 239 7.42 16.50 -21.35
C ALA A 239 6.46 16.93 -20.21
N THR A 240 5.19 16.52 -20.31
CA THR A 240 4.18 16.77 -19.27
C THR A 240 4.58 16.12 -17.94
N LEU A 241 5.05 14.88 -17.99
CA LEU A 241 5.48 14.14 -16.81
C LEU A 241 6.74 14.77 -16.18
N CYS A 242 7.75 15.12 -16.98
CA CYS A 242 8.95 15.80 -16.51
C CYS A 242 8.62 17.10 -15.77
N ALA A 243 7.79 17.95 -16.34
CA ALA A 243 7.36 19.20 -15.68
C ALA A 243 6.58 18.93 -14.38
N THR A 244 5.69 17.94 -14.38
CA THR A 244 4.88 17.57 -13.19
C THR A 244 5.76 17.05 -12.06
N ASN A 245 6.68 16.14 -12.38
CA ASN A 245 7.60 15.53 -11.44
C ASN A 245 8.58 16.56 -10.87
N ALA A 246 9.14 17.43 -11.71
CA ALA A 246 10.03 18.51 -11.26
C ALA A 246 9.33 19.47 -10.27
N GLU A 247 8.09 19.87 -10.59
CA GLU A 247 7.28 20.72 -9.70
C GLU A 247 7.07 20.05 -8.32
N HIS A 248 6.68 18.77 -8.31
CA HIS A 248 6.48 18.06 -7.05
C HIS A 248 7.79 17.83 -6.28
N ARG A 249 8.85 17.40 -6.98
CA ARG A 249 10.19 17.14 -6.42
C ARG A 249 10.77 18.37 -5.72
N ALA A 250 10.52 19.57 -6.23
CA ALA A 250 10.94 20.83 -5.63
C ALA A 250 10.26 21.13 -4.27
N THR A 251 9.10 20.53 -4.01
CA THR A 251 8.36 20.68 -2.74
C THR A 251 8.74 19.63 -1.70
N LEU A 252 9.43 18.56 -2.10
CA LEU A 252 9.79 17.47 -1.22
C LEU A 252 11.06 17.78 -0.41
N PRO A 253 11.08 17.53 0.91
CA PRO A 253 12.30 17.58 1.72
C PRO A 253 13.13 16.30 1.49
N TYR A 254 13.56 16.08 0.24
CA TYR A 254 14.26 14.88 -0.19
C TYR A 254 15.65 15.21 -0.75
N SER A 255 16.64 14.46 -0.27
CA SER A 255 17.98 14.37 -0.83
C SER A 255 18.39 12.90 -0.89
N PHE A 256 19.15 12.54 -1.92
CA PHE A 256 19.64 11.17 -2.09
C PHE A 256 20.50 10.69 -0.92
N ALA A 257 21.16 11.60 -0.19
CA ALA A 257 21.95 11.27 0.99
C ALA A 257 21.15 10.49 2.07
N ARG A 258 19.85 10.76 2.18
CA ARG A 258 18.97 10.02 3.10
C ARG A 258 18.88 8.54 2.73
N ASP A 259 18.69 8.24 1.45
CA ASP A 259 18.56 6.87 0.98
C ASP A 259 19.94 6.18 0.98
N ALA A 260 21.00 6.89 0.58
CA ALA A 260 22.38 6.40 0.68
C ALA A 260 22.75 5.95 2.10
N ALA A 261 22.39 6.73 3.13
CA ALA A 261 22.63 6.37 4.53
C ALA A 261 21.92 5.06 4.95
N ILE A 262 20.75 4.76 4.37
CA ILE A 262 20.04 3.49 4.61
C ILE A 262 20.83 2.33 3.98
N PHE A 263 21.28 2.48 2.74
CA PHE A 263 22.11 1.47 2.10
C PHE A 263 23.44 1.25 2.85
N ASP A 264 24.11 2.33 3.27
CA ASP A 264 25.36 2.26 4.05
C ASP A 264 25.13 1.52 5.39
N ALA A 265 24.01 1.79 6.06
CA ALA A 265 23.64 1.09 7.29
C ALA A 265 23.41 -0.42 7.08
N ILE A 266 22.76 -0.80 5.97
CA ILE A 266 22.52 -2.21 5.62
C ILE A 266 23.84 -2.93 5.35
N GLU A 267 24.73 -2.32 4.55
CA GLU A 267 26.05 -2.87 4.24
C GLU A 267 26.92 -3.00 5.50
N CYS A 268 26.90 -1.98 6.37
CA CYS A 268 27.60 -2.00 7.66
C CYS A 268 27.10 -3.13 8.59
N ALA A 269 25.78 -3.36 8.63
CA ALA A 269 25.17 -4.43 9.41
C ALA A 269 25.39 -5.83 8.80
N SER A 270 25.92 -5.93 7.58
CA SER A 270 25.95 -7.19 6.84
C SER A 270 26.78 -8.32 7.46
N PRO A 271 27.95 -8.11 8.07
CA PRO A 271 28.71 -9.22 8.66
C PRO A 271 27.88 -9.95 9.73
N VAL A 272 27.13 -9.20 10.53
CA VAL A 272 26.17 -9.73 11.50
C VAL A 272 25.00 -10.42 10.79
N ALA A 273 24.57 -9.87 9.65
CA ALA A 273 23.51 -10.45 8.82
C ALA A 273 23.88 -11.82 8.21
N ALA A 274 25.15 -12.05 7.86
CA ALA A 274 25.62 -13.28 7.23
C ALA A 274 26.01 -14.39 8.24
N ALA A 275 26.43 -14.02 9.45
CA ALA A 275 27.11 -14.95 10.38
C ALA A 275 26.20 -15.86 11.23
N ALA A 276 24.92 -15.55 11.46
CA ALA A 276 24.10 -16.28 12.44
C ALA A 276 22.64 -16.52 12.00
N ARG A 277 22.30 -17.79 11.74
CA ARG A 277 20.90 -18.25 11.61
C ARG A 277 20.24 -18.26 12.99
N ALA A 278 18.96 -17.91 13.08
CA ALA A 278 18.24 -17.99 14.34
C ALA A 278 18.10 -19.47 14.79
N ILE A 279 18.45 -19.75 16.05
CA ILE A 279 18.47 -21.11 16.63
C ILE A 279 17.05 -21.66 16.81
N ASP A 280 16.07 -20.79 17.08
CA ASP A 280 14.63 -21.12 17.23
C ASP A 280 13.77 -20.44 16.16
N ALA A 281 14.22 -20.49 14.91
CA ALA A 281 13.46 -19.93 13.80
C ALA A 281 12.18 -20.74 13.52
N ALA A 282 11.14 -20.07 13.04
CA ALA A 282 9.96 -20.76 12.53
C ALA A 282 10.28 -21.54 11.25
N ASP A 283 9.63 -22.70 11.09
CA ASP A 283 9.85 -23.58 9.93
C ASP A 283 9.17 -23.09 8.65
N ASP A 284 8.26 -22.10 8.74
CA ASP A 284 7.59 -21.49 7.59
C ASP A 284 8.60 -21.07 6.50
N ALA A 285 8.25 -21.36 5.24
CA ALA A 285 9.10 -21.11 4.07
C ALA A 285 8.46 -20.11 3.09
N PRO A 286 8.21 -18.84 3.50
CA PRO A 286 7.64 -17.84 2.61
C PRO A 286 8.55 -17.55 1.41
N ILE A 287 7.96 -17.06 0.33
CA ILE A 287 8.68 -16.65 -0.87
C ILE A 287 8.65 -15.12 -0.96
N PHE A 288 9.81 -14.48 -0.91
CA PHE A 288 9.92 -13.04 -1.08
C PHE A 288 10.21 -12.72 -2.54
N VAL A 289 9.35 -11.93 -3.17
CA VAL A 289 9.59 -11.40 -4.52
C VAL A 289 9.97 -9.93 -4.40
N ILE A 290 11.25 -9.65 -4.60
CA ILE A 290 11.88 -8.35 -4.36
C ILE A 290 12.43 -7.75 -5.67
N GLY A 291 12.86 -6.50 -5.60
CA GLY A 291 13.54 -5.81 -6.68
C GLY A 291 13.18 -4.33 -6.71
N MET A 292 13.69 -3.60 -7.70
CA MET A 292 13.19 -2.25 -7.94
C MET A 292 11.70 -2.28 -8.29
N PRO A 293 10.89 -1.29 -7.89
CA PRO A 293 9.50 -1.22 -8.35
C PRO A 293 9.45 -1.16 -9.89
N ARG A 294 8.35 -1.64 -10.48
CA ARG A 294 8.10 -1.63 -11.94
C ARG A 294 9.03 -2.51 -12.79
N THR A 295 9.75 -3.46 -12.19
CA THR A 295 10.59 -4.45 -12.90
C THR A 295 9.87 -5.74 -13.31
N GLY A 296 8.60 -5.91 -12.94
CA GLY A 296 7.85 -7.13 -13.25
C GLY A 296 7.64 -8.08 -12.07
N THR A 297 7.91 -7.66 -10.83
CA THR A 297 7.65 -8.45 -9.61
C THR A 297 6.23 -9.01 -9.52
N THR A 298 5.23 -8.27 -10.01
CA THR A 298 3.82 -8.74 -10.03
C THR A 298 3.60 -9.89 -11.01
N LEU A 299 4.34 -9.92 -12.13
CA LEU A 299 4.29 -11.06 -13.06
C LEU A 299 4.82 -12.34 -12.38
N VAL A 300 5.93 -12.25 -11.68
CA VAL A 300 6.53 -13.41 -10.99
C VAL A 300 5.67 -13.90 -9.84
N ASP A 301 5.11 -12.99 -9.04
CA ASP A 301 4.11 -13.32 -8.03
C ASP A 301 2.91 -14.07 -8.63
N ARG A 302 2.48 -13.69 -9.84
CA ARG A 302 1.41 -14.38 -10.58
C ARG A 302 1.80 -15.73 -11.13
N ILE A 303 3.01 -15.89 -11.63
CA ILE A 303 3.55 -17.19 -12.04
C ILE A 303 3.56 -18.14 -10.83
N LEU A 304 4.12 -17.70 -9.70
CA LEU A 304 4.21 -18.49 -8.48
C LEU A 304 2.84 -18.83 -7.89
N SER A 305 1.94 -17.84 -7.74
CA SER A 305 0.60 -18.04 -7.16
C SER A 305 -0.39 -18.76 -8.09
N SER A 306 0.04 -19.16 -9.29
CA SER A 306 -0.71 -20.09 -10.13
C SER A 306 -0.37 -21.56 -9.83
N HIS A 307 0.67 -21.83 -9.04
CA HIS A 307 0.94 -23.15 -8.47
C HIS A 307 -0.06 -23.46 -7.35
N SER A 308 -0.60 -24.67 -7.29
CA SER A 308 -1.64 -25.07 -6.31
C SER A 308 -1.24 -24.85 -4.85
N ASP A 309 0.04 -25.08 -4.55
CA ASP A 309 0.59 -25.04 -3.19
C ASP A 309 1.02 -23.63 -2.75
N VAL A 310 0.79 -22.62 -3.60
CA VAL A 310 1.23 -21.25 -3.38
C VAL A 310 0.06 -20.28 -3.49
N GLU A 311 -0.01 -19.34 -2.56
CA GLU A 311 -0.91 -18.18 -2.64
C GLU A 311 -0.10 -16.88 -2.67
N SER A 312 -0.68 -15.80 -3.21
CA SER A 312 -0.11 -14.45 -3.08
C SER A 312 -0.69 -13.77 -1.84
N ALA A 313 0.18 -13.21 -0.99
CA ALA A 313 -0.23 -12.34 0.12
C ALA A 313 -0.18 -10.85 -0.27
N GLY A 314 0.20 -10.51 -1.51
CA GLY A 314 0.30 -9.13 -2.00
C GLY A 314 1.57 -8.40 -1.52
N GLU A 315 1.49 -7.07 -1.41
CA GLU A 315 2.61 -6.24 -0.96
C GLU A 315 2.56 -6.03 0.56
N LEU A 316 3.23 -6.89 1.34
CA LEU A 316 3.15 -6.82 2.79
C LEU A 316 4.11 -5.78 3.36
N GLN A 317 3.61 -5.02 4.32
CA GLN A 317 4.42 -4.15 5.16
C GLN A 317 4.88 -4.87 6.44
N ALA A 318 4.67 -6.19 6.51
CA ALA A 318 4.94 -7.03 7.68
C ALA A 318 6.43 -7.00 8.08
N MET A 319 7.35 -7.19 7.13
CA MET A 319 8.79 -7.22 7.43
C MET A 319 9.31 -5.84 7.88
N PRO A 320 9.03 -4.72 7.17
CA PRO A 320 9.37 -3.39 7.65
C PRO A 320 8.87 -3.10 9.08
N LEU A 321 7.64 -3.49 9.39
CA LEU A 321 7.04 -3.24 10.72
C LEU A 321 7.64 -4.14 11.80
N ALA A 322 7.96 -5.40 11.50
CA ALA A 322 8.63 -6.30 12.43
C ALA A 322 10.04 -5.80 12.77
N VAL A 323 10.80 -5.36 11.76
CA VAL A 323 12.12 -4.73 11.94
C VAL A 323 12.01 -3.46 12.78
N LYS A 324 11.05 -2.58 12.47
CA LYS A 324 10.80 -1.35 13.22
C LYS A 324 10.47 -1.61 14.69
N ALA A 325 9.60 -2.60 14.95
CA ALA A 325 9.21 -3.00 16.30
C ALA A 325 10.41 -3.54 17.10
N ALA A 326 11.21 -4.42 16.49
CA ALA A 326 12.39 -4.99 17.14
C ALA A 326 13.50 -3.96 17.39
N ALA A 327 13.64 -2.96 16.51
CA ALA A 327 14.59 -1.87 16.68
C ALA A 327 14.19 -0.87 17.79
N GLY A 328 12.89 -0.76 18.08
CA GLY A 328 12.36 0.15 19.10
C GLY A 328 12.57 1.64 18.81
N THR A 329 12.84 2.02 17.55
CA THR A 329 13.12 3.41 17.17
C THR A 329 11.86 4.27 17.19
N ARG A 330 12.00 5.53 17.62
CA ARG A 330 10.90 6.50 17.75
C ARG A 330 10.73 7.43 16.56
N THR A 331 11.56 7.25 15.52
CA THR A 331 11.46 8.05 14.29
C THR A 331 10.09 7.82 13.63
N PRO A 332 9.52 8.84 12.95
CA PRO A 332 8.22 8.73 12.30
C PRO A 332 8.25 7.86 11.03
N THR A 333 9.43 7.43 10.59
CA THR A 333 9.67 6.57 9.42
C THR A 333 9.81 5.12 9.83
N VAL A 334 9.26 4.21 9.01
CA VAL A 334 9.43 2.77 9.23
C VAL A 334 10.83 2.30 8.82
N LEU A 335 11.44 2.96 7.84
CA LEU A 335 12.78 2.66 7.35
C LEU A 335 13.68 3.91 7.47
N ASP A 336 14.78 3.75 8.20
CA ASP A 336 15.89 4.69 8.31
C ASP A 336 17.14 3.95 8.81
N ALA A 337 18.30 4.61 8.76
CA ALA A 337 19.59 4.02 9.13
C ALA A 337 19.64 3.54 10.59
N ASP A 338 19.13 4.32 11.55
CA ASP A 338 19.12 3.96 12.98
C ASP A 338 18.28 2.70 13.23
N THR A 339 17.13 2.60 12.55
CA THR A 339 16.27 1.41 12.60
C THR A 339 17.00 0.16 12.08
N ILE A 340 17.71 0.24 10.96
CA ILE A 340 18.47 -0.89 10.40
C ILE A 340 19.58 -1.33 11.36
N LEU A 341 20.39 -0.38 11.85
CA LEU A 341 21.53 -0.69 12.72
C LEU A 341 21.09 -1.31 14.05
N ARG A 342 20.02 -0.80 14.67
CA ARG A 342 19.47 -1.36 15.91
C ARG A 342 18.86 -2.73 15.69
N ALA A 343 18.08 -2.90 14.62
CA ALA A 343 17.48 -4.19 14.30
C ALA A 343 18.52 -5.29 14.04
N ALA A 344 19.69 -4.93 13.52
CA ALA A 344 20.78 -5.90 13.29
C ALA A 344 21.24 -6.58 14.59
N ALA A 345 21.15 -5.87 15.72
CA ALA A 345 21.48 -6.34 17.07
C ALA A 345 20.30 -6.99 17.82
N SER A 346 19.08 -6.93 17.27
CA SER A 346 17.89 -7.55 17.87
C SER A 346 17.86 -9.07 17.66
N ASP A 347 16.99 -9.76 18.41
CA ASP A 347 16.73 -11.20 18.23
C ASP A 347 16.09 -11.47 16.84
N PRO A 348 16.79 -12.14 15.91
CA PRO A 348 16.23 -12.46 14.60
C PRO A 348 15.02 -13.40 14.68
N ALA A 349 14.94 -14.29 15.68
CA ALA A 349 13.80 -15.20 15.84
C ALA A 349 12.52 -14.41 16.19
N ALA A 350 12.63 -13.40 17.06
CA ALA A 350 11.53 -12.51 17.39
C ALA A 350 11.03 -11.74 16.15
N ILE A 351 11.93 -11.24 15.31
CA ILE A 351 11.56 -10.58 14.04
C ILE A 351 10.79 -11.55 13.13
N GLY A 352 11.28 -12.79 12.98
CA GLY A 352 10.63 -13.82 12.17
C GLY A 352 9.22 -14.18 12.66
N ARG A 353 9.06 -14.37 13.97
CA ARG A 353 7.74 -14.63 14.59
C ARG A 353 6.78 -13.46 14.40
N ASP A 354 7.24 -12.22 14.60
CA ASP A 354 6.38 -11.04 14.41
C ASP A 354 5.99 -10.85 12.93
N TYR A 355 6.92 -11.08 12.00
CA TYR A 355 6.63 -11.09 10.57
C TYR A 355 5.53 -12.09 10.22
N LEU A 356 5.67 -13.36 10.62
CA LEU A 356 4.70 -14.41 10.32
C LEU A 356 3.33 -14.12 10.95
N ARG A 357 3.30 -13.60 12.18
CA ARG A 357 2.07 -13.17 12.85
C ARG A 357 1.33 -12.10 12.05
N ARG A 358 2.05 -11.10 11.52
CA ARG A 358 1.47 -10.05 10.67
C ARG A 358 1.02 -10.60 9.32
N ALA A 359 1.85 -11.43 8.68
CA ALA A 359 1.57 -12.00 7.38
C ALA A 359 0.35 -12.94 7.38
N ARG A 360 0.12 -13.68 8.49
CA ARG A 360 -1.04 -14.58 8.65
C ARG A 360 -2.38 -13.92 8.32
N HIS A 361 -2.52 -12.63 8.58
CA HIS A 361 -3.78 -11.93 8.32
C HIS A 361 -4.08 -11.73 6.83
N HIS A 362 -3.05 -11.74 5.98
CA HIS A 362 -3.18 -11.57 4.53
C HIS A 362 -3.28 -12.89 3.77
N ARG A 363 -3.25 -14.01 4.50
CA ARG A 363 -3.30 -15.37 3.95
C ARG A 363 -4.72 -15.90 3.96
N ARG A 364 -5.11 -16.61 2.92
CA ARG A 364 -6.43 -17.24 2.81
C ARG A 364 -6.36 -18.71 3.19
N ASP A 365 -5.28 -19.38 2.81
CA ASP A 365 -5.07 -20.80 3.08
C ASP A 365 -3.76 -21.03 3.86
N PRO A 366 -3.84 -21.27 5.18
CA PRO A 366 -2.65 -21.47 6.00
C PRO A 366 -1.85 -22.72 5.64
N SER A 367 -2.42 -23.66 4.87
CA SER A 367 -1.72 -24.87 4.40
C SER A 367 -0.77 -24.61 3.23
N ARG A 368 -0.99 -23.52 2.47
CA ARG A 368 -0.16 -23.14 1.33
C ARG A 368 1.02 -22.30 1.75
N ARG A 369 2.10 -22.36 0.95
CA ARG A 369 3.15 -21.35 1.03
C ARG A 369 2.62 -20.04 0.47
N PHE A 370 3.16 -18.92 0.94
CA PHE A 370 2.72 -17.61 0.48
C PHE A 370 3.86 -16.79 -0.11
N VAL A 371 3.52 -15.98 -1.10
CA VAL A 371 4.38 -14.97 -1.70
C VAL A 371 4.16 -13.63 -1.01
N ASP A 372 5.22 -13.05 -0.46
CA ASP A 372 5.28 -11.64 -0.09
C ASP A 372 5.97 -10.86 -1.21
N LYS A 373 5.17 -10.16 -2.01
CA LYS A 373 5.65 -9.32 -3.12
C LYS A 373 5.62 -7.86 -2.71
N PHE A 374 6.40 -7.49 -1.69
CA PHE A 374 6.77 -6.09 -1.49
C PHE A 374 8.18 -5.84 -2.07
N PRO A 375 8.31 -5.12 -3.21
CA PRO A 375 9.62 -4.96 -3.88
C PRO A 375 10.71 -4.41 -2.95
N GLY A 376 10.34 -3.47 -2.07
CA GLY A 376 11.21 -2.85 -1.08
C GLY A 376 11.77 -3.79 -0.01
N ASN A 377 11.35 -5.07 0.04
CA ASN A 377 11.95 -6.07 0.92
C ASN A 377 13.43 -6.35 0.59
N PHE A 378 13.96 -5.86 -0.54
CA PHE A 378 15.40 -5.94 -0.82
C PHE A 378 16.28 -5.27 0.26
N HIS A 379 15.76 -4.28 0.99
CA HIS A 379 16.48 -3.67 2.12
C HIS A 379 16.70 -4.63 3.29
N TYR A 380 15.91 -5.70 3.37
CA TYR A 380 15.85 -6.60 4.51
C TYR A 380 16.35 -8.01 4.19
N VAL A 381 17.02 -8.24 3.05
CA VAL A 381 17.48 -9.58 2.61
C VAL A 381 18.29 -10.28 3.70
N GLY A 382 19.27 -9.58 4.29
CA GLY A 382 20.07 -10.12 5.39
C GLY A 382 19.22 -10.48 6.62
N THR A 383 18.29 -9.62 7.01
CA THR A 383 17.37 -9.89 8.13
C THR A 383 16.44 -11.07 7.85
N ILE A 384 15.86 -11.13 6.65
CA ILE A 384 15.00 -12.24 6.19
C ILE A 384 15.79 -13.56 6.27
N ALA A 385 17.02 -13.59 5.76
CA ALA A 385 17.84 -14.80 5.74
C ALA A 385 18.15 -15.35 7.14
N ARG A 386 18.30 -14.47 8.13
CA ARG A 386 18.52 -14.81 9.56
C ARG A 386 17.25 -15.22 10.28
N ALA A 387 16.19 -14.42 10.12
CA ALA A 387 14.92 -14.57 10.82
C ALA A 387 14.08 -15.73 10.28
N LEU A 388 14.20 -16.04 8.99
CA LEU A 388 13.44 -17.06 8.27
C LEU A 388 14.41 -17.93 7.44
N PRO A 389 15.09 -18.91 8.06
CA PRO A 389 16.10 -19.75 7.41
C PRO A 389 15.59 -20.55 6.20
N ASN A 390 14.29 -20.84 6.13
CA ASN A 390 13.66 -21.59 5.05
C ASN A 390 13.02 -20.69 3.98
N ALA A 391 13.04 -19.37 4.17
CA ALA A 391 12.52 -18.43 3.18
C ALA A 391 13.37 -18.43 1.90
N ARG A 392 12.70 -18.31 0.76
CA ARG A 392 13.31 -18.18 -0.57
C ARG A 392 13.14 -16.77 -1.07
N ILE A 393 14.21 -16.20 -1.64
CA ILE A 393 14.21 -14.82 -2.12
C ILE A 393 14.43 -14.83 -3.63
N VAL A 394 13.55 -14.16 -4.36
CA VAL A 394 13.61 -13.97 -5.81
C VAL A 394 13.71 -12.48 -6.08
N CYS A 395 14.83 -12.06 -6.65
CA CYS A 395 15.10 -10.68 -7.03
C CYS A 395 14.85 -10.50 -8.53
N LEU A 396 13.89 -9.64 -8.86
CA LEU A 396 13.61 -9.27 -10.24
C LEU A 396 14.61 -8.24 -10.73
N ARG A 397 15.27 -8.60 -11.83
CA ARG A 397 16.21 -7.78 -12.56
C ARG A 397 15.57 -7.39 -13.89
N ARG A 398 15.73 -6.14 -14.29
CA ARG A 398 15.26 -5.61 -15.57
C ARG A 398 16.28 -4.61 -16.06
N HIS A 399 16.34 -4.36 -17.37
CA HIS A 399 17.24 -3.37 -17.95
C HIS A 399 17.23 -2.05 -17.13
N PRO A 400 18.40 -1.51 -16.72
CA PRO A 400 18.49 -0.37 -15.81
C PRO A 400 17.67 0.84 -16.28
N LEU A 401 17.77 1.21 -17.56
CA LEU A 401 17.04 2.36 -18.12
C LEU A 401 15.52 2.12 -18.24
N ASP A 402 15.07 0.89 -18.47
CA ASP A 402 13.63 0.57 -18.41
C ASP A 402 13.12 0.61 -16.98
N THR A 403 13.97 0.27 -16.00
CA THR A 403 13.66 0.39 -14.58
C THR A 403 13.55 1.87 -14.17
N VAL A 404 14.51 2.71 -14.57
CA VAL A 404 14.48 4.16 -14.33
C VAL A 404 13.20 4.76 -14.92
N LEU A 405 12.94 4.53 -16.20
CA LEU A 405 11.75 5.04 -16.88
C LEU A 405 10.46 4.51 -16.24
N GLY A 406 10.43 3.23 -15.87
CA GLY A 406 9.28 2.61 -15.22
C GLY A 406 8.93 3.26 -13.89
N ASN A 407 9.93 3.55 -13.05
CA ASN A 407 9.74 4.25 -11.78
C ASN A 407 9.29 5.69 -12.01
N PHE A 408 9.94 6.41 -12.93
CA PHE A 408 9.64 7.81 -13.22
C PHE A 408 8.21 8.05 -13.71
N ARG A 409 7.65 7.08 -14.46
CA ARG A 409 6.29 7.13 -15.02
C ARG A 409 5.19 6.70 -14.06
N ASN A 410 5.53 6.18 -12.88
CA ASN A 410 4.55 5.65 -11.95
C ASN A 410 4.35 6.58 -10.76
N LEU A 411 3.12 7.05 -10.55
CA LEU A 411 2.77 7.75 -9.32
C LEU A 411 2.63 6.73 -8.18
N PHE A 412 3.65 6.64 -7.33
CA PHE A 412 3.60 5.83 -6.13
C PHE A 412 2.71 6.48 -5.06
N ALA A 413 2.48 5.77 -3.95
CA ALA A 413 1.66 6.28 -2.85
C ALA A 413 2.16 7.63 -2.35
N ILE A 414 1.39 8.69 -2.64
CA ILE A 414 1.74 10.08 -2.30
C ILE A 414 1.94 10.19 -0.77
N GLY A 415 3.06 10.78 -0.37
CA GLY A 415 3.45 10.93 1.04
C GLY A 415 4.18 9.74 1.64
N SER A 416 4.31 8.63 0.90
CA SER A 416 5.22 7.54 1.28
C SER A 416 6.66 7.93 1.00
N ARG A 417 7.47 8.04 2.05
CA ARG A 417 8.90 8.40 1.92
C ARG A 417 9.74 7.32 1.21
N TYR A 418 9.23 6.10 1.07
CA TYR A 418 9.91 5.01 0.34
C TYR A 418 10.18 5.33 -1.13
N TYR A 419 9.43 6.26 -1.73
CA TYR A 419 9.45 6.51 -3.17
C TYR A 419 9.76 7.98 -3.51
N ASP A 420 10.29 8.78 -2.57
CA ASP A 420 10.60 10.19 -2.83
C ASP A 420 11.63 10.36 -3.97
N TYR A 421 12.50 9.37 -4.19
CA TYR A 421 13.47 9.36 -5.30
C TYR A 421 12.82 9.28 -6.69
N SER A 422 11.57 8.82 -6.79
CA SER A 422 10.92 8.45 -8.06
C SER A 422 10.55 9.64 -8.96
N TYR A 423 10.70 10.87 -8.49
CA TYR A 423 10.33 12.09 -9.22
C TYR A 423 11.48 12.75 -9.97
N ASP A 424 12.70 12.19 -9.95
CA ASP A 424 13.82 12.68 -10.75
C ASP A 424 14.64 11.52 -11.33
N LEU A 425 15.02 11.64 -12.61
CA LEU A 425 15.73 10.58 -13.32
C LEU A 425 17.12 10.29 -12.73
N ARG A 426 17.82 11.31 -12.21
CA ARG A 426 19.14 11.14 -11.58
C ARG A 426 19.01 10.51 -10.21
N ASP A 427 18.02 10.93 -9.43
CA ASP A 427 17.73 10.33 -8.13
C ASP A 427 17.39 8.83 -8.28
N ILE A 428 16.58 8.45 -9.28
CA ILE A 428 16.30 7.02 -9.55
C ILE A 428 17.55 6.27 -10.00
N ALA A 429 18.38 6.84 -10.87
CA ALA A 429 19.61 6.20 -11.33
C ALA A 429 20.60 5.97 -10.17
N ALA A 430 20.80 6.98 -9.31
CA ALA A 430 21.64 6.87 -8.13
C ALA A 430 21.11 5.80 -7.15
N TYR A 431 19.78 5.74 -6.97
CA TYR A 431 19.13 4.70 -6.18
C TYR A 431 19.34 3.31 -6.79
N TYR A 432 19.22 3.18 -8.11
CA TYR A 432 19.47 1.92 -8.81
C TYR A 432 20.91 1.44 -8.62
N VAL A 433 21.90 2.34 -8.67
CA VAL A 433 23.31 2.01 -8.40
C VAL A 433 23.48 1.39 -7.01
N ARG A 434 22.84 1.99 -5.98
CA ARG A 434 22.89 1.43 -4.62
C ARG A 434 22.15 0.10 -4.51
N PHE A 435 21.01 -0.05 -5.16
CA PHE A 435 20.29 -1.32 -5.27
C PHE A 435 21.15 -2.41 -5.92
N ASP A 436 21.80 -2.09 -7.04
CA ASP A 436 22.63 -3.03 -7.80
C ASP A 436 23.80 -3.56 -6.97
N ARG A 437 24.55 -2.63 -6.36
CA ARG A 437 25.64 -2.95 -5.44
C ARG A 437 25.17 -3.79 -4.26
N LEU A 438 24.04 -3.44 -3.64
CA LEU A 438 23.49 -4.18 -2.51
C LEU A 438 23.10 -5.61 -2.90
N MET A 439 22.47 -5.80 -4.07
CA MET A 439 22.09 -7.14 -4.52
C MET A 439 23.31 -7.97 -4.95
N ALA A 440 24.36 -7.36 -5.52
CA ALA A 440 25.63 -8.04 -5.75
C ALA A 440 26.24 -8.55 -4.43
N HIS A 441 26.29 -7.69 -3.43
CA HIS A 441 26.76 -8.05 -2.09
C HIS A 441 25.98 -9.24 -1.48
N TRP A 442 24.65 -9.26 -1.59
CA TRP A 442 23.86 -10.38 -1.06
C TRP A 442 24.02 -11.69 -1.83
N ARG A 443 24.30 -11.65 -3.13
CA ARG A 443 24.61 -12.86 -3.91
C ARG A 443 25.87 -13.53 -3.39
N ASP A 444 26.90 -12.74 -3.07
CA ASP A 444 28.17 -13.24 -2.57
C ASP A 444 28.05 -13.71 -1.12
N ALA A 445 27.33 -12.96 -0.28
CA ALA A 445 27.18 -13.26 1.14
C ALA A 445 26.20 -14.41 1.45
N LEU A 446 25.24 -14.68 0.56
CA LEU A 446 24.16 -15.66 0.77
C LEU A 446 23.95 -16.57 -0.46
N PRO A 447 24.97 -17.36 -0.86
CA PRO A 447 24.88 -18.20 -2.05
C PRO A 447 23.69 -19.17 -1.98
N GLY A 448 22.91 -19.23 -3.06
CA GLY A 448 21.72 -20.08 -3.18
C GLY A 448 20.48 -19.61 -2.40
N ARG A 449 20.53 -18.48 -1.67
CA ARG A 449 19.36 -17.90 -0.99
C ARG A 449 18.61 -16.90 -1.86
N VAL A 450 19.32 -16.17 -2.70
CA VAL A 450 18.78 -15.15 -3.60
C VAL A 450 18.90 -15.62 -5.05
N LEU A 451 17.78 -15.68 -5.76
CA LEU A 451 17.74 -15.91 -7.20
C LEU A 451 17.56 -14.58 -7.92
N ASP A 452 18.53 -14.20 -8.75
CA ASP A 452 18.33 -13.13 -9.73
C ASP A 452 17.60 -13.69 -10.96
N LEU A 453 16.41 -13.14 -11.21
CA LEU A 453 15.55 -13.49 -12.33
C LEU A 453 15.42 -12.28 -13.26
N SER A 454 15.95 -12.43 -14.48
CA SER A 454 15.90 -11.41 -15.54
C SER A 454 14.50 -11.37 -16.17
N TYR A 455 13.91 -10.17 -16.23
CA TYR A 455 12.64 -9.94 -16.90
C TYR A 455 12.75 -10.23 -18.40
N GLU A 456 13.84 -9.81 -19.02
CA GLU A 456 14.12 -10.01 -20.43
C GLU A 456 14.27 -11.50 -20.77
N ASP A 457 14.96 -12.27 -19.92
CA ASP A 457 15.10 -13.72 -20.11
C ASP A 457 13.76 -14.43 -19.93
N LEU A 458 12.95 -13.99 -18.95
CA LEU A 458 11.61 -14.53 -18.73
C LEU A 458 10.70 -14.29 -19.93
N VAL A 459 10.81 -13.12 -20.57
CA VAL A 459 10.09 -12.78 -21.81
C VAL A 459 10.62 -13.55 -23.02
N ALA A 460 11.92 -13.85 -23.06
CA ALA A 460 12.54 -14.59 -24.15
C ALA A 460 12.19 -16.09 -24.09
N ASP A 461 12.25 -16.70 -22.90
CA ASP A 461 11.96 -18.11 -22.65
C ASP A 461 11.27 -18.30 -21.29
N GLN A 462 9.94 -18.18 -21.31
CA GLN A 462 9.12 -18.30 -20.10
C GLN A 462 9.24 -19.68 -19.46
N ALA A 463 9.30 -20.76 -20.26
CA ALA A 463 9.27 -22.12 -19.75
C ALA A 463 10.55 -22.44 -18.97
N ALA A 464 11.72 -22.12 -19.52
CA ALA A 464 12.99 -22.36 -18.85
C ALA A 464 13.13 -21.52 -17.58
N GLN A 465 12.76 -20.23 -17.63
CA GLN A 465 12.87 -19.35 -16.46
C GLN A 465 11.85 -19.68 -15.37
N THR A 466 10.64 -20.13 -15.74
CA THR A 466 9.65 -20.60 -14.76
C THR A 466 10.14 -21.88 -14.07
N ARG A 467 10.78 -22.80 -14.80
CA ARG A 467 11.35 -24.01 -14.19
C ARG A 467 12.43 -23.66 -13.17
N ARG A 468 13.39 -22.81 -13.56
CA ARG A 468 14.45 -22.32 -12.67
C ARG A 468 13.90 -21.59 -11.44
N LEU A 469 12.82 -20.83 -11.60
CA LEU A 469 12.12 -20.17 -10.50
C LEU A 469 11.49 -21.17 -9.54
N LEU A 470 10.73 -22.15 -10.04
CA LEU A 470 10.09 -23.18 -9.21
C LEU A 470 11.13 -24.04 -8.49
N ASP A 471 12.21 -24.44 -9.18
CA ASP A 471 13.31 -25.22 -8.60
C ASP A 471 13.99 -24.47 -7.44
N HIS A 472 14.29 -23.18 -7.61
CA HIS A 472 14.83 -22.34 -6.53
C HIS A 472 13.88 -22.24 -5.34
N CYS A 473 12.58 -22.15 -5.62
CA CYS A 473 11.55 -22.14 -4.60
C CYS A 473 11.35 -23.52 -3.95
N GLY A 474 11.85 -24.61 -4.53
CA GLY A 474 11.59 -25.98 -4.06
C GLY A 474 10.15 -26.43 -4.35
N LEU A 475 9.60 -26.02 -5.49
CA LEU A 475 8.26 -26.36 -5.95
C LEU A 475 8.35 -27.30 -7.16
N SER A 476 7.39 -28.21 -7.28
CA SER A 476 7.25 -29.03 -8.48
C SER A 476 6.86 -28.19 -9.71
N TRP A 477 7.12 -28.73 -10.90
CA TRP A 477 6.59 -28.14 -12.13
C TRP A 477 5.06 -28.16 -12.15
N ALA A 478 4.45 -27.06 -12.59
CA ALA A 478 3.01 -26.95 -12.82
C ALA A 478 2.75 -26.11 -14.06
N ASP A 479 2.00 -26.65 -15.04
CA ASP A 479 1.71 -25.96 -16.31
C ASP A 479 0.90 -24.67 -16.10
N ALA A 480 0.07 -24.62 -15.05
CA ALA A 480 -0.68 -23.42 -14.65
C ALA A 480 0.22 -22.19 -14.41
N CYS A 481 1.50 -22.39 -14.05
CA CYS A 481 2.47 -21.31 -13.92
C CYS A 481 2.82 -20.64 -15.27
N LEU A 482 2.71 -21.36 -16.39
CA LEU A 482 2.85 -20.78 -17.73
C LEU A 482 1.60 -19.99 -18.12
N ASP A 483 0.44 -20.49 -17.71
CA ASP A 483 -0.87 -19.87 -17.91
C ASP A 483 -1.26 -18.89 -16.79
N PHE A 484 -0.28 -18.18 -16.21
CA PHE A 484 -0.48 -17.25 -15.08
C PHE A 484 -1.55 -16.17 -15.31
N HIS A 485 -1.85 -15.89 -16.58
CA HIS A 485 -2.83 -14.90 -17.00
C HIS A 485 -4.28 -15.39 -16.81
N ALA A 486 -4.48 -16.70 -16.75
CA ALA A 486 -5.78 -17.35 -16.49
C ALA A 486 -6.15 -17.39 -15.00
N ASN A 487 -5.19 -17.15 -14.09
CA ASN A 487 -5.46 -17.10 -12.66
C ASN A 487 -6.47 -15.97 -12.33
N ASP A 488 -7.57 -16.30 -11.67
CA ASP A 488 -8.68 -15.39 -11.43
C ASP A 488 -8.52 -14.55 -10.15
N ALA A 489 -7.51 -14.87 -9.34
CA ALA A 489 -7.27 -14.20 -8.06
C ALA A 489 -7.12 -12.67 -8.25
N PRO A 490 -7.68 -11.87 -7.33
CA PRO A 490 -7.54 -10.41 -7.37
C PRO A 490 -6.06 -9.97 -7.36
N VAL A 491 -5.77 -8.89 -8.10
CA VAL A 491 -4.43 -8.28 -8.14
C VAL A 491 -4.57 -6.78 -7.88
N SER A 492 -4.23 -6.33 -6.68
CA SER A 492 -4.31 -4.91 -6.28
C SER A 492 -3.00 -4.17 -6.59
N THR A 493 -2.62 -4.10 -7.87
CA THR A 493 -1.40 -3.39 -8.29
C THR A 493 -1.65 -2.53 -9.53
N PRO A 494 -0.85 -1.47 -9.80
CA PRO A 494 -0.91 -0.72 -11.05
C PRO A 494 -0.65 -1.57 -12.32
N SER A 495 -0.10 -2.77 -12.15
CA SER A 495 0.15 -3.74 -13.24
C SER A 495 -0.97 -4.77 -13.43
N ALA A 496 -2.11 -4.67 -12.73
CA ALA A 496 -3.18 -5.67 -12.77
C ALA A 496 -3.64 -6.01 -14.20
N ALA A 497 -3.85 -5.01 -15.07
CA ALA A 497 -4.24 -5.23 -16.45
C ALA A 497 -3.16 -5.94 -17.30
N GLN A 498 -1.88 -5.79 -16.93
CA GLN A 498 -0.76 -6.39 -17.65
C GLN A 498 -0.64 -7.89 -17.37
N VAL A 499 -0.92 -8.32 -16.15
CA VAL A 499 -0.80 -9.73 -15.73
C VAL A 499 -2.03 -10.57 -16.06
N ARG A 500 -3.12 -9.95 -16.53
CA ARG A 500 -4.31 -10.63 -17.09
C ARG A 500 -4.17 -10.92 -18.60
N ARG A 501 -2.96 -10.84 -19.13
CA ARG A 501 -2.63 -11.12 -20.53
C ARG A 501 -1.43 -12.05 -20.60
N PRO A 502 -1.32 -12.88 -21.65
CA PRO A 502 -0.09 -13.63 -21.92
C PRO A 502 1.14 -12.73 -21.97
N LEU A 503 2.31 -13.31 -21.73
CA LEU A 503 3.57 -12.58 -21.74
C LEU A 503 3.83 -11.94 -23.12
N TYR A 504 4.32 -10.70 -23.13
CA TYR A 504 4.49 -9.93 -24.37
C TYR A 504 5.82 -9.18 -24.39
N ARG A 505 6.38 -9.02 -25.60
CA ARG A 505 7.71 -8.41 -25.82
C ARG A 505 7.72 -6.88 -25.82
N ASN A 506 6.57 -6.24 -26.01
CA ASN A 506 6.43 -4.77 -26.16
C ASN A 506 6.78 -3.97 -24.90
N ALA A 507 7.13 -4.62 -23.79
CA ALA A 507 7.63 -3.98 -22.57
C ALA A 507 9.17 -3.82 -22.54
N VAL A 508 9.90 -4.57 -23.38
CA VAL A 508 11.36 -4.55 -23.42
C VAL A 508 11.85 -3.35 -24.25
N ALA A 509 12.92 -2.70 -23.79
CA ALA A 509 13.62 -1.61 -24.47
C ALA A 509 12.74 -0.38 -24.78
N ARG A 510 11.75 -0.08 -23.93
CA ARG A 510 10.90 1.11 -24.07
C ARG A 510 11.70 2.39 -23.88
N TRP A 511 12.74 2.33 -23.04
CA TRP A 511 13.67 3.42 -22.80
C TRP A 511 14.26 4.00 -24.08
N ARG A 512 14.46 3.20 -25.14
CA ARG A 512 15.07 3.64 -26.39
C ARG A 512 14.29 4.78 -27.08
N ARG A 513 12.97 4.83 -26.91
CA ARG A 513 12.12 5.92 -27.43
C ARG A 513 12.36 7.27 -26.74
N HIS A 514 13.00 7.24 -25.58
CA HIS A 514 13.22 8.39 -24.71
C HIS A 514 14.71 8.52 -24.34
N ALA A 515 15.60 7.96 -25.17
CA ALA A 515 17.03 7.89 -24.88
C ALA A 515 17.63 9.27 -24.57
N GLU A 516 17.27 10.30 -25.33
CA GLU A 516 17.75 11.67 -25.13
C GLU A 516 17.40 12.23 -23.74
N VAL A 517 16.16 11.99 -23.28
CA VAL A 517 15.71 12.46 -21.95
C VAL A 517 16.35 11.65 -20.82
N LEU A 518 16.66 10.38 -21.07
CA LEU A 518 17.28 9.46 -20.10
C LEU A 518 18.81 9.60 -20.03
N GLU A 519 19.43 10.38 -20.91
CA GLU A 519 20.88 10.56 -20.97
C GLU A 519 21.54 10.93 -19.62
N PRO A 520 20.95 11.81 -18.77
CA PRO A 520 21.51 12.06 -17.44
C PRO A 520 21.52 10.83 -16.52
N ALA A 521 20.50 9.97 -16.62
CA ALA A 521 20.44 8.73 -15.85
C ALA A 521 21.41 7.67 -16.40
N ARG A 522 21.52 7.60 -17.74
CA ARG A 522 22.47 6.72 -18.44
C ARG A 522 23.90 6.95 -17.97
N ARG A 523 24.36 8.20 -17.96
CA ARG A 523 25.72 8.55 -17.52
C ARG A 523 26.01 8.10 -16.09
N ILE A 524 25.08 8.31 -15.16
CA ILE A 524 25.23 7.87 -13.75
C ILE A 524 25.41 6.35 -13.66
N LEU A 525 24.66 5.59 -14.47
CA LEU A 525 24.76 4.12 -14.49
C LEU A 525 26.09 3.66 -15.10
N GLU A 526 26.50 4.23 -16.22
CA GLU A 526 27.76 3.90 -16.90
C GLU A 526 28.99 4.27 -16.06
N GLU A 527 28.99 5.44 -15.41
CA GLU A 527 30.03 5.87 -14.45
C GLU A 527 30.16 4.91 -13.26
N ALA A 528 29.06 4.24 -12.88
CA ALA A 528 29.04 3.20 -11.86
C ALA A 528 29.39 1.79 -12.38
N GLY A 529 29.72 1.64 -13.67
CA GLY A 529 30.07 0.37 -14.30
C GLY A 529 28.88 -0.54 -14.63
N ILE A 530 27.66 0.00 -14.65
CA ILE A 530 26.45 -0.76 -14.97
C ILE A 530 26.20 -0.69 -16.48
N ALA A 531 26.14 -1.85 -17.15
CA ALA A 531 25.86 -1.93 -18.57
C ALA A 531 24.41 -1.52 -18.92
N VAL A 532 24.26 -0.74 -20.00
CA VAL A 532 22.98 -0.14 -20.44
C VAL A 532 22.69 -0.31 -21.94
N GLU A 533 23.43 -1.19 -22.62
CA GLU A 533 23.29 -1.46 -24.07
C GLU A 533 22.33 -2.60 -24.42
#